data_AF-A0A7K4VTD5-F1
#
_entry.id   AF-A0A7K4VTD5-F1
#
_cell.length_a   1.000
_cell.length_b   1.000
_cell.length_c   1.000
_cell.angle_alpha   90.00
_cell.angle_beta   90.00
_cell.angle_gamma   90.00
#
_symmetry.space_group_name_H-M   'P 1'
#
loop_
_entity.id
_entity.type
_entity.pdbx_description
1 polymer ?
#
loop_
_entity_poly.entity_id
_entity_poly.type
_entity_poly.pdbx_seq_one_letter_code
_entity_poly.pdbx_strand_id
1 'polypeptide(L)'
;RALKSEGVCESVLYGLPFIIKPTSCWQLDWDELETNQHSFHALCHSLLKRKWMLLARQEPQNTGPNWNVVVHPYYVIVPSDSATLLVKAVAIRELLLPSAFPALLAEHPERKTQVLSSKQSALNNLEVEVAYNPLHLKSNLYKYLKSSLYKPPHRQQPQPREQRPERHQPRQVSPVCEQPGRALMSP
;
A
#
# COMPACT_ATOMS: atom_id res chain seq x y z
N ARG A 1 5.50 26.50 -0.22
CA ARG A 1 4.34 27.42 0.01
C ARG A 1 3.69 27.06 1.34
N ALA A 2 3.09 27.99 2.07
CA ALA A 2 2.33 27.67 3.29
C ALA A 2 0.87 27.35 2.96
N LEU A 3 0.28 26.36 3.65
CA LEU A 3 -1.09 25.89 3.51
C LEU A 3 -1.78 25.94 4.88
N LYS A 4 -3.08 26.24 4.93
CA LYS A 4 -3.87 26.03 6.16
C LYS A 4 -4.17 24.53 6.33
N SER A 5 -4.06 24.00 7.53
CA SER A 5 -4.26 22.57 7.79
C SER A 5 -5.67 22.10 7.41
N GLU A 6 -6.69 22.91 7.71
CA GLU A 6 -8.10 22.67 7.39
C GLU A 6 -8.42 22.70 5.88
N GLY A 7 -7.53 23.28 5.06
CA GLY A 7 -7.73 23.40 3.61
C GLY A 7 -7.15 22.25 2.79
N VAL A 8 -6.50 21.28 3.42
CA VAL A 8 -5.89 20.13 2.73
C VAL A 8 -6.75 18.90 2.92
N CYS A 9 -7.10 18.27 1.81
CA CYS A 9 -7.87 17.04 1.82
C CYS A 9 -6.93 15.84 2.07
N GLU A 10 -7.11 15.14 3.18
CA GLU A 10 -6.29 13.95 3.51
C GLU A 10 -6.47 12.81 2.48
N SER A 11 -7.58 12.77 1.73
CA SER A 11 -7.80 11.72 0.72
C SER A 11 -6.90 11.83 -0.51
N VAL A 12 -6.24 12.98 -0.70
CA VAL A 12 -5.24 13.16 -1.77
C VAL A 12 -3.81 13.02 -1.26
N LEU A 13 -3.63 12.59 -0.01
CA LEU A 13 -2.33 12.22 0.53
C LEU A 13 -2.20 10.70 0.51
N TYR A 14 -1.06 10.20 0.06
CA TYR A 14 -0.88 8.76 -0.16
C TYR A 14 0.53 8.28 0.19
N GLY A 15 0.66 6.96 0.24
CA GLY A 15 1.92 6.28 0.50
C GLY A 15 2.30 6.27 1.98
N LEU A 16 3.50 5.75 2.26
CA LEU A 16 4.06 5.75 3.59
C LEU A 16 4.68 7.12 3.88
N PRO A 17 4.35 7.75 5.01
CA PRO A 17 4.92 9.04 5.35
C PRO A 17 6.36 8.91 5.85
N PHE A 18 7.13 9.99 5.74
CA PHE A 18 8.47 10.09 6.30
C PHE A 18 8.49 11.05 7.49
N ILE A 19 9.38 10.80 8.45
CA ILE A 19 9.60 11.68 9.59
C ILE A 19 10.91 12.44 9.38
N ILE A 20 10.82 13.76 9.37
CA ILE A 20 11.97 14.66 9.43
C ILE A 20 12.17 15.08 10.88
N LYS A 21 13.41 15.00 11.32
CA LYS A 21 13.92 15.47 12.61
C LYS A 21 15.18 16.31 12.37
N PRO A 22 15.56 17.19 13.29
CA PRO A 22 16.84 17.90 13.18
C PRO A 22 17.99 16.89 13.05
N THR A 23 18.96 17.22 12.21
CA THR A 23 20.14 16.37 12.00
C THR A 23 21.02 16.34 13.25
N SER A 24 21.68 15.20 13.46
CA SER A 24 22.74 15.03 14.46
C SER A 24 24.05 14.63 13.77
N CYS A 25 24.28 15.16 12.56
CA CYS A 25 25.44 14.83 11.75
C CYS A 25 26.72 15.31 12.44
N TRP A 26 27.69 14.41 12.59
CA TRP A 26 28.99 14.70 13.22
C TRP A 26 29.88 15.63 12.39
N GLN A 27 29.54 15.87 11.12
CA GLN A 27 30.29 16.75 10.23
C GLN A 27 30.03 18.23 10.50
N LEU A 28 28.98 18.55 11.27
CA LEU A 28 28.65 19.89 11.70
C LEU A 28 29.29 20.15 13.06
N ASP A 29 29.67 21.39 13.33
CA ASP A 29 30.13 21.76 14.67
C ASP A 29 28.98 21.84 15.68
N TRP A 30 29.34 21.98 16.96
CA TRP A 30 28.35 21.99 18.05
C TRP A 30 27.40 23.18 17.97
N ASP A 31 27.89 24.35 17.60
CA ASP A 31 27.09 25.58 17.53
C ASP A 31 26.09 25.51 16.37
N GLU A 32 26.51 24.93 15.24
CA GLU A 32 25.65 24.63 14.08
C GLU A 32 24.57 23.61 14.43
N LEU A 33 24.92 22.53 15.13
CA LEU A 33 23.96 21.51 15.58
C LEU A 33 22.92 22.12 16.53
N GLU A 34 23.36 22.92 17.49
CA GLU A 34 22.48 23.60 18.44
C GLU A 34 21.57 24.62 17.74
N THR A 35 22.12 25.42 16.83
CA THR A 35 21.35 26.39 16.03
C THR A 35 20.32 25.68 15.14
N ASN A 36 20.70 24.55 14.52
CA ASN A 36 19.79 23.73 13.71
C ASN A 36 18.64 23.16 14.56
N GLN A 37 18.94 22.63 15.76
CA GLN A 37 17.93 22.11 16.67
C GLN A 37 16.92 23.20 17.06
N HIS A 38 17.41 24.36 17.50
CA HIS A 38 16.58 25.50 17.91
C HIS A 38 15.73 26.02 16.75
N SER A 39 16.33 26.19 15.57
CA SER A 39 15.63 26.66 14.36
C SER A 39 14.54 25.69 13.93
N PHE A 40 14.82 24.38 13.95
CA PHE A 40 13.84 23.36 13.60
C PHE A 40 12.66 23.34 14.58
N HIS A 41 12.93 23.40 15.88
CA HIS A 41 11.88 23.47 16.90
C HIS A 41 11.02 24.74 16.77
N ALA A 42 11.65 25.89 16.53
CA ALA A 42 10.95 27.15 16.32
C ALA A 42 10.03 27.10 15.08
N LEU A 43 10.48 26.45 14.01
CA LEU A 43 9.68 26.20 12.82
C LEU A 43 8.46 25.33 13.13
N CYS A 44 8.64 24.16 13.76
CA CYS A 44 7.56 23.26 14.15
C CYS A 44 6.50 23.98 15.00
N HIS A 45 6.94 24.68 16.05
CA HIS A 45 6.06 25.43 16.93
C HIS A 45 5.30 26.54 16.19
N SER A 46 5.98 27.26 15.30
CA SER A 46 5.36 28.34 14.51
C SER A 46 4.27 27.81 13.57
N LEU A 47 4.50 26.66 12.93
CA LEU A 47 3.53 26.02 12.06
C LEU A 47 2.32 25.48 12.85
N LEU A 48 2.55 24.82 14.00
CA LEU A 48 1.48 24.33 14.88
C LEU A 48 0.59 25.48 15.38
N LYS A 49 1.19 26.55 15.91
CA LYS A 49 0.45 27.69 16.46
C LYS A 49 -0.43 28.37 15.41
N ARG A 50 0.00 28.37 14.16
CA ARG A 50 -0.74 28.95 13.03
C ARG A 50 -1.70 27.97 12.35
N LYS A 51 -1.70 26.69 12.75
CA LYS A 51 -2.38 25.59 12.04
C LYS A 51 -1.99 25.54 10.56
N TRP A 52 -0.69 25.67 10.30
CA TRP A 52 -0.12 25.71 8.95
C TRP A 52 0.67 24.45 8.63
N MET A 53 0.72 24.14 7.34
CA MET A 53 1.54 23.08 6.73
C MET A 53 2.35 23.68 5.59
N LEU A 54 3.37 22.97 5.12
CA LEU A 54 4.18 23.42 3.98
C LEU A 54 3.97 22.51 2.77
N LEU A 55 3.66 23.10 1.63
CA LEU A 55 3.77 22.45 0.33
C LEU A 55 5.22 22.57 -0.16
N ALA A 56 5.87 21.43 -0.32
CA ALA A 56 7.19 21.29 -0.91
C ALA A 56 7.08 20.67 -2.30
N ARG A 57 7.91 21.16 -3.20
CA ARG A 57 8.14 20.57 -4.52
C ARG A 57 9.54 19.98 -4.50
N GLN A 58 9.70 18.74 -4.91
CA GLN A 58 11.03 18.17 -5.07
C GLN A 58 11.60 18.63 -6.41
N GLU A 59 12.81 19.17 -6.36
CA GLU A 59 13.55 19.53 -7.56
C GLU A 59 14.20 18.28 -8.16
N PRO A 60 14.08 18.05 -9.48
CA PRO A 60 14.65 16.90 -10.14
C PRO A 60 16.18 16.95 -10.10
N GLN A 61 16.79 15.88 -9.60
CA GLN A 61 18.25 15.76 -9.48
C GLN A 61 18.93 15.34 -10.80
N ASN A 62 18.16 14.79 -11.74
CA ASN A 62 18.62 14.40 -13.07
C ASN A 62 17.44 14.48 -14.04
N THR A 63 17.51 15.38 -15.02
CA THR A 63 16.67 15.29 -16.22
C THR A 63 17.10 14.05 -17.00
N GLY A 64 16.23 13.05 -17.09
CA GLY A 64 16.51 11.84 -17.85
C GLY A 64 16.81 12.14 -19.32
N PRO A 65 17.46 11.22 -20.05
CA PRO A 65 18.07 11.52 -21.35
C PRO A 65 17.10 11.79 -22.50
N ASN A 66 15.78 11.67 -22.34
CA ASN A 66 14.90 11.58 -23.51
C ASN A 66 13.50 12.20 -23.41
N TRP A 67 13.31 13.22 -22.59
CA TRP A 67 12.02 13.91 -22.52
C TRP A 67 12.23 15.36 -22.07
N ASN A 68 11.91 16.32 -22.94
CA ASN A 68 11.91 17.77 -22.68
C ASN A 68 10.88 18.21 -21.60
N VAL A 69 10.39 17.28 -20.78
CA VAL A 69 9.31 17.49 -19.82
C VAL A 69 9.87 17.22 -18.43
N VAL A 70 9.62 18.14 -17.50
CA VAL A 70 10.12 18.02 -16.13
C VAL A 70 8.96 17.65 -15.21
N VAL A 71 9.02 16.44 -14.63
CA VAL A 71 8.03 15.96 -13.66
C VAL A 71 8.47 16.33 -12.25
N HIS A 72 7.57 16.95 -11.49
CA HIS A 72 7.85 17.39 -10.13
C HIS A 72 6.93 16.68 -9.14
N PRO A 73 7.49 15.89 -8.19
CA PRO A 73 6.73 15.38 -7.08
C PRO A 73 6.42 16.50 -6.08
N TYR A 74 5.24 16.41 -5.47
CA TYR A 74 4.79 17.34 -4.43
C TYR A 74 4.57 16.60 -3.11
N TYR A 75 4.93 17.29 -2.03
CA TYR A 75 4.82 16.78 -0.67
C TYR A 75 4.17 17.83 0.23
N VAL A 76 3.36 17.37 1.17
CA VAL A 76 2.91 18.17 2.31
C VAL A 76 3.76 17.82 3.52
N ILE A 77 4.33 18.83 4.15
CA ILE A 77 5.09 18.74 5.39
C ILE A 77 4.18 19.26 6.51
N VAL A 78 3.86 18.37 7.44
CA VAL A 78 2.91 18.57 8.54
C VAL A 78 3.68 18.60 9.86
N PRO A 79 3.55 19.63 10.70
CA PRO A 79 4.18 19.62 12.01
C PRO A 79 3.47 18.70 13.00
N SER A 80 4.24 18.09 13.89
CA SER A 80 3.76 17.32 15.05
C SER A 80 4.13 18.02 16.36
N ASP A 81 3.30 17.80 17.36
CA ASP A 81 3.52 18.11 18.78
C ASP A 81 4.80 17.50 19.38
N SER A 82 5.33 16.42 18.80
CA SER A 82 6.59 15.79 19.18
C SER A 82 7.86 16.51 18.66
N ALA A 83 7.72 17.76 18.19
CA ALA A 83 8.79 18.53 17.56
C ALA A 83 9.42 17.84 16.33
N THR A 84 8.60 17.10 15.57
CA THR A 84 8.96 16.47 14.30
C THR A 84 8.10 17.01 13.16
N LEU A 85 8.56 16.79 11.91
CA LEU A 85 7.79 17.10 10.71
C LEU A 85 7.46 15.80 9.98
N LEU A 86 6.20 15.60 9.64
CA LEU A 86 5.72 14.46 8.86
C LEU A 86 5.61 14.87 7.38
N VAL A 87 6.18 14.08 6.48
CA VAL A 87 6.13 14.31 5.03
C VAL A 87 5.18 13.30 4.40
N LYS A 88 4.19 13.78 3.68
CA LYS A 88 3.21 12.97 2.94
C LYS A 88 3.26 13.31 1.45
N ALA A 89 3.23 12.30 0.58
CA ALA A 89 3.16 12.52 -0.86
C ALA A 89 1.77 13.00 -1.28
N VAL A 90 1.71 13.92 -2.24
CA VAL A 90 0.46 14.48 -2.77
C VAL A 90 0.08 13.80 -4.07
N ALA A 91 -1.10 13.20 -4.11
CA ALA A 91 -1.70 12.67 -5.32
C ALA A 91 -2.16 13.86 -6.18
N ILE A 92 -1.32 14.22 -7.15
CA ILE A 92 -1.65 15.23 -8.16
C ILE A 92 -2.77 14.75 -9.07
N ARG A 93 -3.36 15.68 -9.84
CA ARG A 93 -4.54 15.42 -10.68
C ARG A 93 -4.36 14.22 -11.62
N GLU A 94 -3.16 14.04 -12.14
CA GLU A 94 -2.77 12.98 -13.07
C GLU A 94 -2.76 11.59 -12.42
N LEU A 95 -2.69 11.52 -11.08
CA LEU A 95 -2.73 10.28 -10.30
C LEU A 95 -4.13 9.93 -9.80
N LEU A 96 -5.09 10.85 -9.95
CA LEU A 96 -6.45 10.68 -9.47
C LEU A 96 -7.37 10.27 -10.60
N LEU A 97 -8.19 9.25 -10.34
CA LEU A 97 -9.32 8.95 -11.22
C LEU A 97 -10.32 10.11 -11.18
N PRO A 98 -10.99 10.43 -12.30
CA PRO A 98 -12.08 11.39 -12.30
C PRO A 98 -13.11 11.02 -11.23
N SER A 99 -13.28 11.90 -10.25
CA SER A 99 -14.23 11.71 -9.16
C SER A 99 -15.17 12.91 -9.12
N ALA A 100 -16.47 12.63 -9.14
CA ALA A 100 -17.49 13.62 -8.83
C ALA A 100 -17.55 13.72 -7.30
N PHE A 101 -16.95 14.75 -6.72
CA PHE A 101 -17.22 15.10 -5.33
C PHE A 101 -18.60 15.75 -5.30
N PRO A 102 -19.64 15.10 -4.71
CA PRO A 102 -20.93 15.73 -4.60
C PRO A 102 -20.75 16.98 -3.73
N ALA A 103 -21.23 18.14 -4.21
CA ALA A 103 -21.33 19.31 -3.35
C ALA A 103 -22.15 18.92 -2.12
N LEU A 104 -21.64 19.24 -0.92
CA LEU A 104 -22.39 19.02 0.32
C LEU A 104 -23.73 19.77 0.20
N LEU A 105 -24.81 19.02 -0.02
CA LEU A 105 -26.14 19.59 -0.11
C LEU A 105 -26.47 20.24 1.24
N ALA A 106 -27.07 21.43 1.20
CA ALA A 106 -27.59 22.07 2.40
C ALA A 106 -28.76 21.23 2.95
N GLU A 107 -28.46 20.35 3.92
CA GLU A 107 -29.48 19.55 4.59
C GLU A 107 -30.44 20.42 5.41
N HIS A 108 -31.73 20.07 5.40
CA HIS A 108 -32.75 20.72 6.22
C HIS A 108 -32.44 20.58 7.72
N PRO A 109 -32.58 21.65 8.52
CA PRO A 109 -32.15 21.70 9.92
C PRO A 109 -32.85 20.66 10.82
N GLU A 110 -34.10 20.32 10.55
CA GLU A 110 -34.87 19.38 11.38
C GLU A 110 -34.47 17.92 11.16
N ARG A 111 -34.33 17.48 9.90
CA ARG A 111 -33.78 16.15 9.58
C ARG A 111 -32.36 15.99 10.10
N LYS A 112 -31.56 17.06 9.98
CA LYS A 112 -30.20 17.10 10.49
C LYS A 112 -30.16 16.88 12.01
N THR A 113 -31.05 17.54 12.76
CA THR A 113 -31.07 17.44 14.24
C THR A 113 -31.44 16.03 14.72
N GLN A 114 -32.48 15.40 14.15
CA GLN A 114 -32.88 14.05 14.57
C GLN A 114 -31.86 12.97 14.18
N VAL A 115 -31.30 13.04 12.97
CA VAL A 115 -30.26 12.10 12.52
C VAL A 115 -28.97 12.30 13.32
N LEU A 116 -28.58 13.54 13.61
CA LEU A 116 -27.45 13.83 14.48
C LEU A 116 -27.66 13.30 15.90
N SER A 117 -28.86 13.47 16.48
CA SER A 117 -29.16 12.95 17.82
C SER A 117 -29.09 11.42 17.89
N SER A 118 -29.61 10.71 16.88
CA SER A 118 -29.53 9.24 16.81
C SER A 118 -28.11 8.74 16.56
N LYS A 119 -27.30 9.47 15.78
CA LYS A 119 -25.89 9.12 15.59
C LYS A 119 -25.07 9.43 16.84
N GLN A 120 -25.35 10.53 17.51
CA GLN A 120 -24.64 10.92 18.74
C GLN A 120 -24.88 9.90 19.85
N SER A 121 -26.11 9.40 20.01
CA SER A 121 -26.38 8.34 20.99
C SER A 121 -25.64 7.04 20.64
N ALA A 122 -25.56 6.66 19.36
CA ALA A 122 -24.77 5.52 18.93
C ALA A 122 -23.26 5.70 19.19
N LEU A 123 -22.72 6.89 18.92
CA LEU A 123 -21.31 7.22 19.17
C LEU A 123 -20.98 7.23 20.67
N ASN A 124 -21.90 7.70 21.53
CA ASN A 124 -21.71 7.72 22.97
C ASN A 124 -21.62 6.32 23.60
N ASN A 125 -22.12 5.30 22.90
CA ASN A 125 -22.03 3.90 23.34
C ASN A 125 -20.72 3.23 22.91
N LEU A 126 -19.87 3.90 22.13
CA LEU A 126 -18.56 3.37 21.75
C LEU A 126 -17.58 3.58 22.90
N GLU A 127 -16.80 2.54 23.21
CA GLU A 127 -15.67 2.66 24.11
C GLU A 127 -14.60 3.55 23.47
N VAL A 128 -14.21 4.61 24.18
CA VAL A 128 -13.17 5.53 23.73
C VAL A 128 -11.91 5.24 24.53
N GLU A 129 -10.92 4.65 23.86
CA GLU A 129 -9.60 4.45 24.43
C GLU A 129 -8.85 5.80 24.55
N VAL A 130 -8.26 6.07 25.71
CA VAL A 130 -7.48 7.30 25.96
C VAL A 130 -6.20 7.33 25.12
N ALA A 131 -5.63 6.15 24.85
CA ALA A 131 -4.45 6.00 23.99
C ALA A 131 -4.56 4.69 23.22
N TYR A 132 -4.58 4.81 21.89
CA TYR A 132 -4.55 3.65 21.01
C TYR A 132 -3.11 3.31 20.63
N ASN A 133 -2.68 2.06 20.89
CA ASN A 133 -1.40 1.54 20.42
C ASN A 133 -1.62 0.57 19.24
N PRO A 134 -1.29 0.97 17.99
CA PRO A 134 -1.46 0.11 16.82
C PRO A 134 -0.75 -1.25 16.91
N LEU A 135 0.30 -1.37 17.73
CA LEU A 135 1.06 -2.62 17.92
C LEU A 135 0.27 -3.70 18.66
N HIS A 136 -0.83 -3.33 19.34
CA HIS A 136 -1.72 -4.31 19.98
C HIS A 136 -2.63 -5.01 18.96
N LEU A 137 -2.71 -4.53 17.72
CA LEU A 137 -3.55 -5.13 16.68
C LEU A 137 -2.95 -6.46 16.18
N LYS A 138 -3.68 -7.55 16.40
CA LYS A 138 -3.31 -8.88 15.92
C LYS A 138 -4.07 -9.20 14.63
N SER A 139 -3.43 -9.03 13.48
CA SER A 139 -4.01 -9.35 12.16
C SER A 139 -4.01 -10.85 11.83
N ASN A 140 -3.40 -11.69 12.67
CA ASN A 140 -3.14 -13.12 12.41
C ASN A 140 -2.34 -13.41 11.13
N LEU A 141 -1.71 -12.39 10.51
CA LEU A 141 -0.96 -12.52 9.26
C LEU A 141 0.10 -13.61 9.32
N TYR A 142 0.89 -13.66 10.40
CA TYR A 142 1.90 -14.71 10.58
C TYR A 142 1.29 -16.11 10.60
N LYS A 143 0.18 -16.32 11.33
CA LYS A 143 -0.51 -17.61 11.39
C LYS A 143 -1.03 -18.03 10.00
N TYR A 144 -1.59 -17.07 9.25
CA TYR A 144 -2.06 -17.29 7.87
C TYR A 144 -0.90 -17.67 6.93
N LEU A 145 0.15 -16.84 6.87
CA LEU A 145 1.33 -17.09 6.02
C LEU A 145 1.99 -18.42 6.38
N LYS A 146 2.11 -18.74 7.68
CA LYS A 146 2.62 -20.03 8.13
C LYS A 146 1.77 -21.18 7.59
N SER A 147 0.45 -21.10 7.68
CA SER A 147 -0.43 -22.17 7.17
C SER A 147 -0.42 -22.31 5.65
N SER A 148 -0.17 -21.22 4.91
CA SER A 148 -0.16 -21.20 3.45
C SER A 148 1.17 -21.64 2.86
N LEU A 149 2.29 -21.22 3.46
CA LEU A 149 3.64 -21.48 2.96
C LEU A 149 4.23 -22.79 3.49
N TYR A 150 3.83 -23.24 4.68
CA TYR A 150 4.30 -24.51 5.27
C TYR A 150 3.38 -25.69 5.00
N LYS A 151 2.52 -25.66 3.96
CA LYS A 151 1.79 -26.87 3.56
C LYS A 151 2.83 -27.93 3.17
N PRO A 152 2.91 -29.08 3.87
CA PRO A 152 3.71 -30.19 3.39
C PRO A 152 3.20 -30.58 2.00
N PRO A 153 4.06 -31.00 1.06
CA PRO A 153 3.57 -31.57 -0.19
C PRO A 153 2.59 -32.69 0.18
N HIS A 154 1.39 -32.66 -0.42
CA HIS A 154 0.36 -33.66 -0.20
C HIS A 154 0.99 -35.05 -0.10
N ARG A 155 0.87 -35.69 1.08
CA ARG A 155 0.94 -37.14 1.15
C ARG A 155 -0.14 -37.62 0.20
N GLN A 156 0.25 -38.09 -0.97
CA GLN A 156 -0.65 -38.75 -1.89
C GLN A 156 -1.27 -39.90 -1.11
N GLN A 157 -2.54 -39.74 -0.73
CA GLN A 157 -3.35 -40.86 -0.30
C GLN A 157 -3.32 -41.85 -1.48
N PRO A 158 -2.96 -43.14 -1.28
CA PRO A 158 -3.12 -44.12 -2.33
C PRO A 158 -4.62 -44.20 -2.64
N GLN A 159 -5.03 -43.75 -3.84
CA GLN A 159 -6.36 -44.03 -4.33
C GLN A 159 -6.52 -45.55 -4.47
N PRO A 160 -7.64 -46.14 -4.03
CA PRO A 160 -7.99 -47.51 -4.40
C PRO A 160 -8.13 -47.55 -5.93
N ARG A 161 -7.39 -48.43 -6.60
CA ARG A 161 -7.49 -48.65 -8.06
C ARG A 161 -8.93 -49.02 -8.43
N GLU A 162 -9.66 -48.11 -9.04
CA GLU A 162 -10.88 -48.43 -9.79
C GLU A 162 -10.54 -49.15 -11.10
N GLN A 163 -11.44 -50.07 -11.46
CA GLN A 163 -11.28 -51.12 -12.45
C GLN A 163 -11.22 -50.57 -13.88
N ARG A 164 -10.37 -51.21 -14.70
CA ARG A 164 -10.04 -50.89 -16.08
C ARG A 164 -11.16 -51.32 -17.05
N PRO A 165 -11.63 -50.49 -17.99
CA PRO A 165 -12.30 -50.97 -19.20
C PRO A 165 -11.31 -51.01 -20.38
N GLU A 166 -11.37 -52.10 -21.14
CA GLU A 166 -10.56 -52.36 -22.34
C GLU A 166 -10.73 -51.31 -23.44
N ARG A 167 -9.63 -50.99 -24.12
CA ARG A 167 -9.64 -50.19 -25.36
C ARG A 167 -8.90 -50.93 -26.46
N HIS A 168 -9.67 -51.39 -27.44
CA HIS A 168 -9.21 -51.91 -28.73
C HIS A 168 -8.39 -50.84 -29.48
N GLN A 169 -7.31 -51.25 -30.14
CA GLN A 169 -6.57 -50.45 -31.13
C GLN A 169 -6.38 -51.22 -32.45
N PRO A 170 -6.12 -50.52 -33.58
CA PRO A 170 -6.66 -50.86 -34.89
C PRO A 170 -5.65 -51.55 -35.83
N ARG A 171 -6.21 -52.19 -36.88
CA ARG A 171 -5.53 -52.83 -38.01
C ARG A 171 -4.54 -51.90 -38.73
N GLN A 172 -3.29 -52.35 -38.90
CA GLN A 172 -2.28 -51.74 -39.75
C GLN A 172 -2.11 -52.48 -41.10
N VAL A 173 -2.16 -51.69 -42.18
CA VAL A 173 -1.23 -51.59 -43.32
C VAL A 173 -0.92 -52.86 -44.16
N SER A 174 -1.27 -52.79 -45.45
CA SER A 174 -0.74 -53.55 -46.61
C SER A 174 0.20 -52.62 -47.42
N PRO A 175 1.02 -53.05 -48.42
CA PRO A 175 1.01 -54.28 -49.24
C PRO A 175 2.36 -55.08 -49.24
N VAL A 176 2.36 -56.41 -49.32
CA VAL A 176 2.41 -57.29 -50.52
C VAL A 176 3.59 -57.03 -51.46
N CYS A 177 4.61 -57.91 -51.46
CA CYS A 177 4.86 -58.89 -52.53
C CYS A 177 5.97 -59.90 -52.16
N GLU A 178 5.59 -61.18 -52.24
CA GLU A 178 6.33 -62.39 -52.70
C GLU A 178 7.74 -62.69 -52.17
N GLN A 179 7.91 -63.69 -51.28
CA GLN A 179 8.03 -65.16 -51.52
C GLN A 179 9.43 -65.60 -52.03
N PRO A 180 9.84 -66.88 -51.89
CA PRO A 180 9.80 -67.76 -50.72
C PRO A 180 11.14 -68.54 -50.56
N GLY A 181 11.41 -69.18 -49.41
CA GLY A 181 12.47 -70.19 -49.37
C GLY A 181 12.90 -70.67 -48.00
N ARG A 182 12.43 -71.89 -47.67
CA ARG A 182 13.15 -73.05 -47.08
C ARG A 182 14.40 -72.77 -46.23
N ALA A 183 14.71 -73.48 -45.15
CA ALA A 183 14.17 -74.61 -44.39
C ALA A 183 15.24 -74.95 -43.32
N LEU A 184 14.94 -75.92 -42.45
CA LEU A 184 15.84 -76.72 -41.60
C LEU A 184 16.25 -76.05 -40.28
N MET A 185 15.76 -76.54 -39.13
CA MET A 185 15.97 -77.82 -38.42
C MET A 185 17.03 -77.69 -37.32
N SER A 186 16.61 -78.13 -36.15
CA SER A 186 17.27 -78.26 -34.84
C SER A 186 18.52 -79.16 -34.87
N PRO A 187 19.27 -79.38 -33.76
CA PRO A 187 18.81 -79.67 -32.39
C PRO A 187 18.89 -78.50 -31.41
#